data_AF-A0A969HLB8-F1
#
_entry.id   AF-A0A969HLB8-F1
#
_cell.length_a   1.000
_cell.length_b   1.000
_cell.length_c   1.000
_cell.angle_alpha   90.00
_cell.angle_beta   90.00
_cell.angle_gamma   90.00
#
_symmetry.space_group_name_H-M   'P 1'
#
loop_
_entity.id
_entity.type
_entity.pdbx_description
1 polymer ?
#
loop_
_entity_poly.entity_id
_entity_poly.type
_entity_poly.pdbx_seq_one_letter_code
_entity_poly.pdbx_strand_id
1 'polypeptide(L)'
;MLYRWVLTDIPAFKNQPFITTPEDYLIKMEFQLRKINYPNGSTRDFMNTWEKLIKDLLTTDFGDNLGKKDGEDEVRLLTASKENALEKAGPFT
;
A
#
# COMPACT_ATOMS: atom_id res chain seq x y z
N MET A 1 -18.93 22.35 17.10
CA MET A 1 -18.33 21.19 17.81
C MET A 1 -16.83 21.39 17.81
N LEU A 2 -16.19 21.39 18.99
CA LEU A 2 -14.74 21.43 19.13
C LEU A 2 -14.29 20.04 19.56
N TYR A 3 -13.61 19.32 18.66
CA TYR A 3 -12.99 18.05 19.01
C TYR A 3 -11.61 18.32 19.60
N ARG A 4 -11.29 17.67 20.72
CA ARG A 4 -9.99 17.76 21.38
C ARG A 4 -9.38 16.37 21.45
N TRP A 5 -8.19 16.22 20.91
CA TRP A 5 -7.38 15.01 20.98
C TRP A 5 -6.10 15.31 21.75
N VAL A 6 -5.78 14.51 22.76
CA VAL A 6 -4.58 14.67 23.61
C VAL A 6 -3.96 13.30 23.82
N LEU A 7 -2.63 13.23 23.70
CA LEU A 7 -1.83 12.07 24.07
C LEU A 7 -1.02 12.43 25.32
N THR A 8 -1.07 11.60 26.36
CA THR A 8 -0.34 11.78 27.62
C THR A 8 0.58 10.59 27.86
N ASP A 9 1.71 10.82 28.54
CA ASP A 9 2.67 9.76 28.93
C ASP A 9 3.21 8.93 27.76
N ILE A 10 3.42 9.59 26.60
CA ILE A 10 4.00 8.95 25.41
C ILE A 10 5.48 8.63 25.68
N PRO A 11 5.91 7.37 25.61
CA PRO A 11 7.32 7.01 25.72
C PRO A 11 8.12 7.52 24.52
N ALA A 12 9.36 7.93 24.76
CA ALA A 12 10.26 8.32 23.68
C ALA A 12 10.52 7.14 22.73
N PHE A 13 10.55 7.44 21.43
CA PHE A 13 10.93 6.47 20.40
C PHE A 13 12.35 5.94 20.67
N LYS A 14 12.51 4.62 20.65
CA LYS A 14 13.80 3.94 20.85
C LYS A 14 14.33 3.50 19.49
N ASN A 15 15.53 3.95 19.15
CA ASN A 15 16.23 3.46 17.97
C ASN A 15 16.66 2.00 18.21
N GLN A 16 16.13 1.07 17.41
CA GLN A 16 16.51 -0.34 17.45
C GLN A 16 17.36 -0.68 16.21
N PRO A 17 18.44 -1.47 16.36
CA PRO A 17 19.23 -1.90 15.21
C PRO A 17 18.38 -2.75 14.26
N PHE A 18 18.62 -2.59 12.95
CA PHE A 18 17.94 -3.29 11.84
C PHE A 18 16.50 -2.84 11.51
N ILE A 19 16.02 -1.70 12.04
CA ILE A 19 14.78 -1.09 11.56
C ILE A 19 15.07 -0.17 10.37
N THR A 20 14.47 -0.46 9.22
CA THR A 20 14.55 0.37 8.00
C THR A 20 13.50 1.48 7.96
N THR A 21 12.40 1.32 8.70
CA THR A 21 11.23 2.21 8.64
C THR A 21 10.86 2.71 10.05
N PRO A 22 11.65 3.63 10.64
CA PRO A 22 11.41 4.13 11.99
C PRO A 22 10.07 4.89 12.14
N GLU A 23 9.56 5.45 11.04
CA GLU A 23 8.30 6.21 11.02
C GLU A 23 7.07 5.36 11.37
N ASP A 24 7.09 4.06 11.07
CA ASP A 24 5.98 3.13 11.39
C ASP A 24 5.84 2.89 12.89
N TYR A 25 6.91 3.16 13.65
CA TYR A 25 6.98 2.93 15.09
C TYR A 25 6.81 4.22 15.89
N LEU A 26 6.66 5.35 15.22
CA LEU A 26 6.34 6.62 15.87
C LEU A 26 4.85 6.65 16.24
N ILE A 27 4.58 7.04 17.48
CA ILE A 27 3.22 7.28 17.95
C ILE A 27 2.68 8.49 17.18
N LYS A 28 1.71 8.24 16.30
CA LYS A 28 1.10 9.24 15.42
C LYS A 28 -0.42 9.15 15.42
N MET A 29 -1.06 10.28 15.17
CA MET A 29 -2.51 10.38 14.99
C MET A 29 -2.78 10.84 13.57
N GLU A 30 -3.42 9.98 12.77
CA GLU A 30 -3.74 10.26 11.37
C GLU A 30 -5.25 10.38 11.20
N PHE A 31 -5.67 11.37 10.41
CA PHE A 31 -7.07 11.59 10.09
C PHE A 31 -7.30 11.27 8.63
N GLN A 32 -8.36 10.53 8.37
CA GLN A 32 -8.79 10.18 7.02
C GLN A 32 -10.19 10.73 6.77
N LEU A 33 -10.39 11.28 5.57
CA LEU A 33 -11.67 11.82 5.15
C LEU A 33 -12.62 10.67 4.83
N ARG A 34 -13.70 10.54 5.62
CA ARG A 34 -14.72 9.51 5.37
C ARG A 34 -15.70 9.92 4.27
N LYS A 35 -16.26 11.12 4.38
CA LYS A 35 -17.42 11.57 3.60
C LYS A 35 -17.48 13.08 3.54
N ILE A 36 -17.86 13.62 2.38
CA ILE A 36 -18.25 15.03 2.21
C ILE A 36 -19.76 15.08 1.98
N ASN A 37 -20.44 15.94 2.75
CA ASN A 37 -21.83 16.31 2.53
C ASN A 37 -21.87 17.66 1.84
N TYR A 38 -22.40 17.71 0.62
CA TYR A 38 -22.54 18.96 -0.13
C TYR A 38 -23.87 19.64 0.23
N PRO A 39 -23.93 20.98 0.19
CA PRO A 39 -25.16 21.73 0.52
C PRO A 39 -26.36 21.42 -0.39
N ASN A 40 -26.11 20.92 -1.60
CA ASN A 40 -27.15 20.51 -2.56
C ASN A 40 -27.78 19.14 -2.23
N GLY A 41 -27.40 18.53 -1.10
CA GLY A 41 -27.89 17.22 -0.67
C GLY A 41 -27.11 16.03 -1.23
N SER A 42 -26.13 16.25 -2.10
CA SER A 42 -25.27 15.15 -2.57
C SER A 42 -24.25 14.78 -1.49
N THR A 43 -23.99 13.49 -1.39
CA THR A 43 -22.95 12.92 -0.54
C THR A 43 -21.88 12.33 -1.44
N ARG A 44 -20.61 12.59 -1.14
CA ARG A 44 -19.51 11.80 -1.69
C ARG A 44 -18.82 11.06 -0.55
N ASP A 45 -18.95 9.73 -0.56
CA ASP A 45 -18.20 8.84 0.32
C ASP A 45 -16.82 8.58 -0.29
N PHE A 46 -15.77 8.77 0.49
CA PHE A 46 -14.38 8.55 0.08
C PHE A 46 -13.84 7.23 0.62
N MET A 47 -14.19 6.86 1.86
CA MET A 47 -13.83 5.58 2.47
C MET A 47 -14.99 5.09 3.34
N ASN A 48 -15.50 3.90 3.05
CA ASN A 48 -16.51 3.23 3.86
C ASN A 48 -15.93 1.95 4.48
N THR A 49 -15.90 0.85 3.73
CA THR A 49 -15.47 -0.46 4.21
C THR A 49 -14.32 -1.01 3.37
N TRP A 50 -13.58 -1.97 3.92
CA TRP A 50 -12.49 -2.65 3.22
C TRP A 50 -12.97 -3.32 1.92
N GLU A 51 -14.17 -3.90 1.91
CA GLU A 51 -14.72 -4.53 0.70
C GLU A 51 -14.99 -3.51 -0.40
N LYS A 52 -15.46 -2.31 -0.04
CA LYS A 52 -15.67 -1.23 -1.01
C LYS A 52 -14.34 -0.68 -1.50
N LEU A 53 -13.35 -0.50 -0.63
CA LEU A 53 -12.01 -0.07 -1.01
C LEU A 53 -11.38 -1.03 -2.04
N ILE A 54 -11.47 -2.34 -1.80
CA ILE A 54 -10.95 -3.36 -2.72
C ILE A 54 -11.66 -3.27 -4.07
N LYS A 55 -12.99 -3.16 -4.08
CA LYS A 55 -13.77 -3.00 -5.32
C LYS A 55 -13.38 -1.74 -6.08
N ASP A 56 -13.31 -0.60 -5.38
CA ASP A 56 -12.95 0.69 -5.99
C ASP A 56 -11.53 0.60 -6.57
N LEU A 57 -10.56 0.03 -5.84
CA LEU A 57 -9.19 -0.17 -6.31
C LEU A 57 -9.13 -1.07 -7.56
N LEU A 58 -9.92 -2.14 -7.60
CA LEU A 58 -10.02 -3.03 -8.76
C LEU A 58 -10.65 -2.37 -9.98
N THR A 59 -11.46 -1.33 -9.81
CA THR A 59 -12.05 -0.56 -10.92
C THR A 59 -11.19 0.60 -11.41
N THR A 60 -10.07 0.88 -10.74
CA THR A 60 -9.09 1.88 -11.22
C THR A 60 -8.07 1.24 -12.15
N ASP A 61 -7.26 2.08 -12.80
CA ASP A 61 -6.11 1.66 -13.62
C ASP A 61 -5.24 0.59 -12.93
N PHE A 62 -5.17 0.57 -11.59
CA PHE A 62 -4.48 -0.47 -10.84
C PHE A 62 -5.07 -1.87 -11.09
N GLY A 63 -6.39 -2.04 -10.96
CA GLY A 63 -7.06 -3.31 -11.19
C GLY A 63 -7.12 -3.69 -12.67
N ASP A 64 -7.28 -2.71 -13.55
CA ASP A 64 -7.30 -2.94 -14.99
C ASP A 64 -5.98 -3.53 -15.52
N ASN A 65 -4.85 -3.20 -14.89
CA ASN A 65 -3.55 -3.78 -15.25
C ASN A 65 -3.32 -5.18 -14.64
N LEU A 66 -4.06 -5.58 -13.60
CA LEU A 66 -4.01 -6.95 -13.06
C LEU A 66 -4.80 -7.95 -13.92
N GLY A 67 -5.82 -7.48 -14.63
CA GLY A 67 -6.63 -8.31 -15.53
C GLY A 67 -6.05 -8.49 -16.94
N LYS A 68 -5.01 -7.71 -17.30
CA LYS A 68 -4.35 -7.83 -18.60
C LYS A 68 -3.40 -9.03 -18.59
N LYS A 69 -3.67 -9.98 -19.51
CA LYS A 69 -2.83 -11.14 -19.81
C LYS A 69 -1.37 -10.81 -20.18
N ASP A 70 -1.06 -9.54 -20.44
CA ASP A 70 0.29 -9.09 -20.80
C ASP A 70 1.34 -9.34 -19.71
N GLY A 71 0.94 -9.36 -18.43
CA GLY A 71 1.86 -9.62 -17.31
C GLY A 71 2.39 -11.06 -17.30
N GLU A 72 1.59 -12.05 -17.71
CA GLU A 72 2.02 -13.45 -17.78
C GLU A 72 3.00 -13.67 -18.94
N ASP A 73 2.77 -12.97 -20.06
CA ASP A 73 3.62 -13.04 -21.24
C ASP A 73 4.95 -12.31 -21.01
N GLU A 74 4.97 -11.13 -20.38
CA GLU A 74 6.23 -10.46 -19.98
C GLU A 74 7.02 -11.26 -18.95
N VAL A 75 6.35 -11.82 -17.93
CA VAL A 75 7.02 -12.67 -16.92
C VAL A 75 7.58 -13.94 -17.55
N ARG A 76 6.88 -14.55 -18.53
CA ARG A 76 7.42 -15.67 -19.31
C ARG A 76 8.57 -15.26 -20.21
N LEU A 77 8.54 -14.08 -20.83
CA LEU A 77 9.64 -13.58 -21.67
C LEU A 77 10.90 -13.30 -20.82
N LEU A 78 10.75 -12.72 -19.64
CA LEU A 78 11.83 -12.47 -18.69
C LEU A 78 12.37 -13.76 -18.05
N THR A 79 11.53 -14.77 -17.86
CA THR A 79 11.92 -16.09 -17.33
C THR A 79 12.58 -16.96 -18.40
N ALA A 80 12.04 -16.96 -19.63
CA ALA A 80 12.62 -17.63 -20.79
C ALA A 80 13.96 -17.01 -21.21
N SER A 81 14.13 -15.69 -21.05
CA SER A 81 15.43 -15.03 -21.24
C SER A 81 16.47 -15.45 -20.20
N LYS A 82 16.08 -15.99 -19.04
CA LYS A 82 16.99 -16.44 -17.97
C LYS A 82 17.40 -17.92 -18.08
N GLU A 83 16.80 -18.71 -18.97
CA GLU A 83 17.15 -20.12 -19.14
C GLU A 83 18.48 -20.34 -19.88
N ASN A 84 19.09 -19.29 -20.42
CA ASN A 84 20.37 -19.35 -21.15
C ASN A 84 21.57 -18.76 -20.40
N ALA A 85 21.57 -18.79 -19.06
CA ALA A 85 22.75 -18.46 -18.27
C ALA A 85 23.27 -19.71 -17.53
N LEU A 86 24.11 -20.48 -18.23
CA LEU A 86 25.08 -21.43 -17.66
C LEU A 86 26.13 -20.71 -16.79
N GLU A 87 25.71 -19.77 -15.95
CA GLU A 87 26.54 -19.00 -15.00
C GLU A 87 26.02 -19.14 -13.55
N LYS A 88 25.05 -20.04 -13.32
CA LYS A 88 24.61 -20.43 -11.95
C LYS A 88 25.52 -21.45 -11.27
N ALA A 89 26.71 -21.72 -11.81
CA ALA A 89 27.68 -22.61 -11.17
C ALA A 89 29.12 -22.09 -11.38
N GLY A 90 29.42 -20.89 -10.88
CA GLY A 90 30.78 -20.59 -10.45
C GLY A 90 31.06 -21.38 -9.15
N PRO A 91 32.20 -22.07 -9.02
CA PRO A 91 32.42 -23.07 -7.97
C PRO A 91 32.46 -22.39 -6.61
N PHE A 92 31.60 -22.84 -5.69
CA PHE A 92 31.88 -22.70 -4.26
C PHE A 92 32.87 -23.80 -3.86
N THR A 93 34.15 -23.54 -4.14
CA THR A 93 35.34 -23.97 -3.37
C THR A 93 36.50 -23.07 -3.75
#